data_AF-A0A2H0C5E0-F1
#
_entry.id   AF-A0A2H0C5E0-F1
#
_cell.length_a   1.000
_cell.length_b   1.000
_cell.length_c   1.000
_cell.angle_alpha   90.00
_cell.angle_beta   90.00
_cell.angle_gamma   90.00
#
_symmetry.space_group_name_H-M   'P 1'
#
loop_
_entity.id
_entity.type
_entity.pdbx_description
1 polymer ?
#
loop_
_entity_poly.entity_id
_entity_poly.type
_entity_poly.pdbx_seq_one_letter_code
_entity_poly.pdbx_strand_id
1 'polypeptide(L)'
;MADTDLIDTAEEKDTRLYECVVLYEYPCPQGDESKLLKEIEGIFEEAGGTLVDKDPWSRRGLAYPIAGHHEGKYIVYYYEVDPKNIRTVDEALRIAKGVLRHMLIKPDTGYKVEKYEEKFQQWLKSREAEEQARLRQHEEELKAQVIERAKQKAKKAETSRRIQKEEVKEEELEEHLEKIISDDDLQL
;
A
#
# COMPACT_ATOMS: atom_id res chain seq x y z
N MET A 1 -48.25 -25.25 -47.58
CA MET A 1 -47.49 -26.52 -47.57
C MET A 1 -46.26 -26.29 -48.44
N ALA A 2 -45.09 -25.94 -47.94
CA ALA A 2 -44.55 -26.03 -46.60
C ALA A 2 -43.68 -24.79 -46.33
N ASP A 3 -43.94 -24.10 -45.22
CA ASP A 3 -42.94 -23.24 -44.62
C ASP A 3 -42.06 -24.16 -43.77
N THR A 4 -40.84 -24.39 -44.24
CA THR A 4 -39.75 -24.92 -43.42
C THR A 4 -39.44 -23.87 -42.36
N ASP A 5 -40.07 -24.03 -41.20
CA ASP A 5 -39.69 -23.33 -39.99
C ASP A 5 -38.19 -23.53 -39.77
N LEU A 6 -37.48 -22.40 -39.73
CA LEU A 6 -36.12 -22.30 -39.27
C LEU A 6 -36.01 -22.96 -37.90
N ILE A 7 -35.33 -24.11 -37.85
CA ILE A 7 -34.83 -24.68 -36.61
C ILE A 7 -33.65 -23.79 -36.20
N ASP A 8 -33.95 -22.76 -35.42
CA ASP A 8 -32.96 -22.05 -34.62
C ASP A 8 -32.62 -22.94 -33.41
N THR A 9 -31.84 -24.00 -33.65
CA THR A 9 -31.12 -24.70 -32.58
C THR A 9 -29.97 -23.82 -32.14
N ALA A 10 -30.28 -22.76 -31.39
CA ALA A 10 -29.32 -22.21 -30.46
C ALA A 10 -29.07 -23.30 -29.42
N GLU A 11 -27.91 -23.97 -29.50
CA GLU A 11 -27.44 -24.87 -28.45
C GLU A 11 -27.55 -24.11 -27.12
N GLU A 12 -28.39 -24.62 -26.22
CA GLU A 12 -28.52 -24.11 -24.87
C GLU A 12 -27.19 -24.38 -24.15
N LYS A 13 -26.27 -23.41 -24.22
CA LYS A 13 -24.96 -23.49 -23.57
C LYS A 13 -25.18 -23.38 -22.06
N ASP A 14 -25.13 -24.50 -21.34
CA ASP A 14 -25.01 -24.54 -19.87
C ASP A 14 -23.63 -24.02 -19.48
N THR A 15 -23.42 -22.71 -19.55
CA THR A 15 -22.20 -22.07 -19.05
C THR A 15 -22.28 -21.87 -17.56
N ARG A 16 -21.15 -22.08 -16.88
CA ARG A 16 -21.03 -21.82 -15.45
C ARG A 16 -19.84 -20.90 -15.20
N LEU A 17 -20.00 -20.02 -14.23
CA LEU A 17 -18.91 -19.20 -13.75
C LEU A 17 -17.88 -20.08 -13.04
N TYR A 18 -16.62 -19.89 -13.37
CA TYR A 18 -15.47 -20.47 -12.70
C TYR A 18 -14.50 -19.36 -12.32
N GLU A 19 -13.93 -19.47 -11.13
CA GLU A 19 -12.80 -18.68 -10.68
C GLU A 19 -11.53 -19.49 -10.91
N CYS A 20 -10.58 -18.93 -11.66
CA CYS A 20 -9.27 -19.53 -11.90
C CYS A 20 -8.19 -18.64 -11.29
N VAL A 21 -7.53 -19.15 -10.26
CA VAL A 21 -6.35 -18.50 -9.68
C VAL A 21 -5.11 -19.09 -10.33
N VAL A 22 -4.31 -18.26 -11.00
CA VAL A 22 -3.06 -18.67 -11.62
C VAL A 22 -1.89 -17.97 -10.93
N LEU A 23 -0.96 -18.76 -10.41
CA LEU A 23 0.35 -18.31 -9.94
C LEU A 23 1.37 -18.59 -11.05
N TYR A 24 2.04 -17.54 -11.50
CA TYR A 24 3.10 -17.65 -12.49
C TYR A 24 4.43 -17.07 -11.99
N GLU A 25 5.49 -17.46 -12.68
CA GLU A 25 6.88 -17.15 -12.32
C GLU A 25 7.18 -15.64 -12.37
N TYR A 26 8.03 -15.19 -11.43
CA TYR A 26 8.61 -13.86 -11.41
C TYR A 26 10.07 -13.96 -10.91
N PRO A 27 11.04 -13.22 -11.51
CA PRO A 27 10.92 -12.38 -12.70
C PRO A 27 10.78 -13.20 -13.98
N CYS A 28 10.01 -12.70 -14.94
CA CYS A 28 9.84 -13.35 -16.24
C CYS A 28 11.08 -13.09 -17.13
N PRO A 29 11.82 -14.11 -17.61
CA PRO A 29 13.15 -13.94 -18.18
C PRO A 29 13.28 -13.06 -19.45
N GLN A 30 12.24 -12.91 -20.30
CA GLN A 30 12.34 -12.16 -21.57
C GLN A 30 11.20 -11.16 -21.85
N GLY A 31 10.49 -10.67 -20.83
CA GLY A 31 9.29 -9.83 -21.06
C GLY A 31 8.09 -10.65 -21.57
N ASP A 32 8.10 -11.95 -21.29
CA ASP A 32 7.07 -12.91 -21.71
C ASP A 32 5.81 -12.88 -20.85
N GLU A 33 5.69 -12.00 -19.85
CA GLU A 33 4.49 -11.90 -19.02
C GLU A 33 3.24 -11.69 -19.89
N SER A 34 3.27 -10.72 -20.81
CA SER A 34 2.15 -10.48 -21.73
C SER A 34 1.89 -11.64 -22.69
N LYS A 35 2.90 -12.46 -23.02
CA LYS A 35 2.72 -13.64 -23.89
C LYS A 35 2.11 -14.79 -23.11
N LEU A 36 2.61 -15.04 -21.90
CA LEU A 36 2.10 -16.05 -20.98
C LEU A 36 0.64 -15.76 -20.61
N LEU A 37 0.32 -14.51 -20.30
CA LEU A 37 -1.07 -14.11 -20.03
C LEU A 37 -1.97 -14.31 -21.24
N LYS A 38 -1.49 -14.02 -22.46
CA LYS A 38 -2.24 -14.30 -23.69
C LYS A 38 -2.40 -15.80 -23.96
N GLU A 39 -1.39 -16.61 -23.66
CA GLU A 39 -1.46 -18.07 -23.77
C GLU A 39 -2.51 -18.62 -22.80
N ILE A 40 -2.52 -18.14 -21.54
CA ILE A 40 -3.53 -18.50 -20.55
C ILE A 40 -4.93 -18.08 -21.03
N GLU A 41 -5.11 -16.83 -21.45
CA GLU A 41 -6.39 -16.33 -21.98
C GLU A 41 -6.83 -17.16 -23.22
N GLY A 42 -5.91 -17.52 -24.10
CA GLY A 42 -6.15 -18.36 -25.27
C GLY A 42 -6.64 -19.78 -24.93
N ILE A 43 -6.13 -20.39 -23.86
CA ILE A 43 -6.61 -21.70 -23.38
C ILE A 43 -8.11 -21.63 -23.03
N PHE A 44 -8.56 -20.54 -22.40
CA PHE A 44 -9.97 -20.35 -22.08
C PHE A 44 -10.81 -20.06 -23.32
N GLU A 45 -10.29 -19.27 -24.27
CA GLU A 45 -10.96 -18.98 -25.54
C GLU A 45 -11.16 -20.25 -26.38
N GLU A 46 -10.15 -21.12 -26.47
CA GLU A 46 -10.22 -22.42 -27.16
C GLU A 46 -11.27 -23.35 -26.55
N ALA A 47 -11.47 -23.27 -25.22
CA ALA A 47 -12.50 -24.00 -24.50
C ALA A 47 -13.91 -23.40 -24.66
N GLY A 48 -14.06 -22.31 -25.43
CA GLY A 48 -15.31 -21.57 -25.62
C GLY A 48 -15.72 -20.75 -24.40
N GLY A 49 -14.76 -20.40 -23.55
CA GLY A 49 -14.97 -19.60 -22.35
C GLY A 49 -15.11 -18.12 -22.65
N THR A 50 -16.00 -17.44 -21.92
CA THR A 50 -16.18 -15.98 -21.99
C THR A 50 -15.56 -15.33 -20.74
N LEU A 51 -14.65 -14.38 -20.93
CA LEU A 51 -14.05 -13.63 -19.83
C LEU A 51 -15.10 -12.68 -19.21
N VAL A 52 -15.36 -12.84 -17.91
CA VAL A 52 -16.24 -11.97 -17.13
C VAL A 52 -15.46 -10.83 -16.49
N ASP A 53 -14.36 -11.17 -15.80
CA ASP A 53 -13.46 -10.18 -15.20
C ASP A 53 -12.08 -10.81 -14.96
N LYS A 54 -11.07 -9.95 -14.75
CA LYS A 54 -9.75 -10.37 -14.32
C LYS A 54 -9.17 -9.42 -13.28
N ASP A 55 -8.56 -9.99 -12.26
CA ASP A 55 -7.92 -9.28 -11.17
C ASP A 55 -6.42 -9.66 -11.11
N PRO A 56 -5.54 -8.89 -11.79
CA PRO A 56 -4.10 -9.09 -11.72
C PRO A 56 -3.56 -8.58 -10.40
N TRP A 57 -2.93 -9.45 -9.62
CA TRP A 57 -2.30 -9.07 -8.35
C TRP A 57 -0.84 -8.66 -8.56
N SER A 58 -0.33 -7.84 -7.64
CA SER A 58 1.09 -7.48 -7.61
C SER A 58 1.99 -8.66 -7.22
N ARG A 59 3.31 -8.46 -7.30
CA ARG A 59 4.33 -9.42 -6.84
C ARG A 59 4.11 -9.74 -5.36
N ARG A 60 4.07 -11.03 -5.02
CA ARG A 60 3.97 -11.52 -3.65
C ARG A 60 5.04 -12.58 -3.36
N GLY A 61 5.56 -12.56 -2.14
CA GLY A 61 6.45 -13.61 -1.65
C GLY A 61 5.67 -14.89 -1.37
N LEU A 62 6.24 -16.04 -1.76
CA LEU A 62 5.69 -17.35 -1.46
C LEU A 62 6.15 -17.81 -0.08
N ALA A 63 5.28 -18.52 0.65
CA ALA A 63 5.63 -19.06 1.96
C ALA A 63 6.75 -20.12 1.90
N TYR A 64 6.85 -20.82 0.77
CA TYR A 64 7.89 -21.80 0.48
C TYR A 64 8.20 -21.80 -1.02
N PRO A 65 9.41 -22.21 -1.44
CA PRO A 65 9.77 -22.18 -2.85
C PRO A 65 8.97 -23.19 -3.67
N ILE A 66 8.45 -22.77 -4.82
CA ILE A 66 7.76 -23.62 -5.79
C ILE A 66 8.57 -23.60 -7.07
N ALA A 67 8.99 -24.78 -7.55
CA ALA A 67 9.88 -24.93 -8.71
C ALA A 67 11.15 -24.06 -8.65
N GLY A 68 11.64 -23.74 -7.43
CA GLY A 68 12.81 -22.89 -7.22
C GLY A 68 12.51 -21.39 -7.07
N HIS A 69 11.26 -20.96 -7.23
CA HIS A 69 10.86 -19.56 -7.08
C HIS A 69 10.38 -19.27 -5.66
N HIS A 70 10.90 -18.20 -5.05
CA HIS A 70 10.48 -17.69 -3.74
C HIS A 70 9.38 -16.63 -3.84
N GLU A 71 9.06 -16.21 -5.05
CA GLU A 71 8.12 -15.15 -5.35
C GLU A 71 7.38 -15.44 -6.65
N GLY A 72 6.20 -14.86 -6.78
CA GLY A 72 5.42 -14.97 -7.99
C GLY A 72 4.36 -13.89 -8.06
N LYS A 73 3.66 -13.86 -9.18
CA LYS A 73 2.50 -13.01 -9.39
C LYS A 73 1.27 -13.88 -9.50
N TYR A 74 0.18 -13.41 -8.91
CA TYR A 74 -1.11 -14.06 -9.00
C TYR A 74 -1.99 -13.30 -10.00
N ILE A 75 -2.81 -14.03 -10.72
CA ILE A 75 -3.93 -13.46 -11.46
C ILE A 75 -5.15 -14.32 -11.21
N VAL A 76 -6.26 -13.65 -10.90
CA VAL A 76 -7.56 -14.30 -10.74
C VAL A 76 -8.39 -13.99 -11.98
N TYR A 77 -8.82 -15.03 -12.66
CA TYR A 77 -9.72 -14.93 -13.80
C TYR A 77 -11.10 -15.43 -13.43
N TYR A 78 -12.11 -14.74 -13.93
CA TYR A 78 -13.49 -15.17 -13.86
C TYR A 78 -13.96 -15.46 -15.28
N TYR A 79 -14.20 -16.72 -15.57
CA TYR A 79 -14.65 -17.18 -16.88
C TYR A 79 -15.98 -17.92 -16.77
N GLU A 80 -16.86 -17.66 -17.73
CA GLU A 80 -18.02 -18.52 -17.98
C GLU A 80 -17.64 -19.59 -19.00
N VAL A 81 -17.67 -20.86 -18.59
CA VAL A 81 -17.22 -21.99 -19.42
C VAL A 81 -18.24 -23.12 -19.34
N ASP A 82 -18.39 -23.87 -20.44
CA ASP A 82 -19.13 -25.14 -20.42
C ASP A 82 -18.42 -26.14 -19.48
N PRO A 83 -19.11 -26.73 -18.48
CA PRO A 83 -18.57 -27.75 -17.59
C PRO A 83 -17.89 -28.93 -18.30
N LYS A 84 -18.26 -29.23 -19.56
CA LYS A 84 -17.61 -30.28 -20.36
C LYS A 84 -16.15 -29.94 -20.71
N ASN A 85 -15.84 -28.66 -20.87
CA ASN A 85 -14.54 -28.19 -21.33
C ASN A 85 -13.60 -27.78 -20.19
N ILE A 86 -14.10 -27.62 -18.97
CA ILE A 86 -13.29 -27.16 -17.82
C ILE A 86 -12.12 -28.08 -17.51
N ARG A 87 -12.28 -29.40 -17.74
CA ARG A 87 -11.20 -30.37 -17.53
C ARG A 87 -10.07 -30.18 -18.54
N THR A 88 -10.40 -29.86 -19.78
CA THR A 88 -9.41 -29.58 -20.82
C THR A 88 -8.59 -28.33 -20.48
N VAL A 89 -9.25 -27.30 -19.93
CA VAL A 89 -8.59 -26.10 -19.40
C VAL A 89 -7.63 -26.45 -18.25
N ASP A 90 -8.06 -27.26 -17.29
CA ASP A 90 -7.21 -27.70 -16.18
C ASP A 90 -5.94 -28.43 -16.68
N GLU A 91 -6.10 -29.34 -17.63
CA GLU A 91 -5.00 -30.10 -18.22
C GLU A 91 -4.06 -29.20 -19.02
N ALA A 92 -4.58 -28.24 -19.79
CA ALA A 92 -3.80 -27.28 -20.55
C ALA A 92 -3.01 -26.32 -19.65
N LEU A 93 -3.63 -25.77 -18.60
CA LEU A 93 -2.95 -24.92 -17.61
C LEU A 93 -1.82 -25.64 -16.88
N ARG A 94 -1.97 -26.95 -16.64
CA ARG A 94 -0.92 -27.78 -16.04
C ARG A 94 0.30 -27.97 -16.94
N ILE A 95 0.11 -27.91 -18.27
CA ILE A 95 1.18 -28.10 -19.27
C ILE A 95 1.83 -26.75 -19.64
N ALA A 96 1.09 -25.65 -19.50
CA ALA A 96 1.55 -24.31 -19.81
C ALA A 96 2.86 -23.97 -19.07
N LYS A 97 3.87 -23.54 -19.83
CA LYS A 97 5.18 -23.18 -19.25
C LYS A 97 5.07 -21.84 -18.56
N GLY A 98 5.71 -21.69 -17.40
CA GLY A 98 5.69 -20.45 -16.61
C GLY A 98 4.53 -20.36 -15.62
N VAL A 99 3.53 -21.24 -15.70
CA VAL A 99 2.53 -21.43 -14.63
C VAL A 99 3.13 -22.33 -13.55
N LEU A 100 3.23 -21.81 -12.33
CA LEU A 100 3.76 -22.55 -11.17
C LEU A 100 2.68 -23.36 -10.47
N ARG A 101 1.47 -22.79 -10.38
CA ARG A 101 0.30 -23.42 -9.77
C ARG A 101 -0.95 -22.76 -10.30
N HIS A 102 -1.99 -23.53 -10.51
CA HIS A 102 -3.34 -23.02 -10.78
C HIS A 102 -4.35 -23.67 -9.84
N MET A 103 -5.49 -23.02 -9.68
CA MET A 103 -6.64 -23.55 -8.94
C MET A 103 -7.91 -23.12 -9.64
N LEU A 104 -8.74 -24.09 -10.03
CA LEU A 104 -10.05 -23.88 -10.61
C LEU A 104 -11.11 -24.14 -9.55
N ILE A 105 -11.94 -23.14 -9.28
CA ILE A 105 -13.00 -23.17 -8.28
C ILE A 105 -14.31 -22.86 -8.98
N LYS A 106 -15.36 -23.63 -8.64
CA LYS A 106 -16.72 -23.26 -8.98
C LYS A 106 -17.30 -22.44 -7.81
N PRO A 107 -17.51 -21.13 -7.96
CA PRO A 107 -18.16 -20.31 -6.94
C PRO A 107 -19.61 -20.73 -6.71
N ASP A 108 -20.11 -20.44 -5.51
CA ASP A 108 -21.51 -20.67 -5.14
C ASP A 108 -22.48 -19.73 -5.86
N THR A 109 -23.75 -20.11 -5.88
CA THR A 109 -24.81 -19.31 -6.50
C THR A 109 -24.94 -17.94 -5.82
N GLY A 110 -24.80 -16.86 -6.61
CA GLY A 110 -24.85 -15.48 -6.10
C GLY A 110 -23.50 -14.89 -5.71
N TYR A 111 -22.39 -15.57 -6.02
CA TYR A 111 -21.05 -15.02 -5.86
C TYR A 111 -20.88 -13.71 -6.63
N LYS A 112 -20.32 -12.72 -5.96
CA LYS A 112 -19.98 -11.42 -6.56
C LYS A 112 -18.50 -11.38 -6.82
N VAL A 113 -18.14 -11.07 -8.05
CA VAL A 113 -16.76 -10.83 -8.42
C VAL A 113 -16.27 -9.58 -7.69
N GLU A 114 -15.28 -9.75 -6.82
CA GLU A 114 -14.57 -8.66 -6.15
C GLU A 114 -13.17 -8.49 -6.75
N LYS A 115 -12.76 -7.23 -6.94
CA LYS A 115 -11.37 -6.87 -7.28
C LYS A 115 -10.56 -6.67 -6.01
N TYR A 116 -9.89 -7.73 -5.59
CA TYR A 116 -9.14 -7.76 -4.35
C TYR A 116 -7.93 -6.82 -4.40
N GLU A 117 -7.23 -6.73 -5.53
CA GLU A 117 -6.05 -5.87 -5.62
C GLU A 117 -6.43 -4.39 -5.49
N GLU A 118 -7.48 -3.91 -6.16
CA GLU A 118 -7.93 -2.52 -6.05
C GLU A 118 -8.31 -2.14 -4.60
N LYS A 119 -9.07 -3.02 -3.94
CA LYS A 119 -9.46 -2.86 -2.53
C LYS A 119 -8.24 -2.85 -1.61
N PHE A 120 -7.26 -3.69 -1.88
CA PHE A 120 -6.01 -3.74 -1.13
C PHE A 120 -5.18 -2.46 -1.30
N GLN A 121 -5.07 -1.94 -2.52
CA GLN A 121 -4.37 -0.68 -2.80
C GLN A 121 -5.03 0.53 -2.14
N GLN A 122 -6.36 0.55 -2.08
CA GLN A 122 -7.09 1.59 -1.34
C GLN A 122 -6.78 1.51 0.16
N TRP A 123 -6.79 0.31 0.73
CA TRP A 123 -6.43 0.10 2.14
C TRP A 123 -5.00 0.55 2.45
N LEU A 124 -4.01 0.23 1.59
CA LEU A 124 -2.63 0.69 1.76
C LEU A 124 -2.53 2.22 1.78
N LYS A 125 -3.16 2.90 0.81
CA LYS A 125 -3.16 4.37 0.74
C LYS A 125 -3.79 5.01 1.96
N SER A 126 -4.88 4.44 2.47
CA SER A 126 -5.51 4.92 3.71
C SER A 126 -4.56 4.82 4.90
N ARG A 127 -3.83 3.71 5.04
CA ARG A 127 -2.86 3.54 6.15
C ARG A 127 -1.66 4.46 6.03
N GLU A 128 -1.12 4.63 4.83
CA GLU A 128 -0.03 5.58 4.58
C GLU A 128 -0.45 7.03 4.89
N ALA A 129 -1.68 7.41 4.52
CA ALA A 129 -2.21 8.74 4.81
C ALA A 129 -2.35 8.98 6.33
N GLU A 130 -2.81 7.99 7.09
CA GLU A 130 -2.87 8.07 8.56
C GLU A 130 -1.49 8.22 9.18
N GLU A 131 -0.50 7.46 8.72
CA GLU A 131 0.88 7.53 9.20
C GLU A 131 1.52 8.89 8.89
N GLN A 132 1.33 9.40 7.67
CA GLN A 132 1.80 10.72 7.26
C GLN A 132 1.16 11.83 8.08
N ALA A 133 -0.13 11.73 8.41
CA ALA A 133 -0.80 12.68 9.29
C ALA A 133 -0.19 12.69 10.69
N ARG A 134 0.09 11.51 11.27
CA ARG A 134 0.75 11.40 12.58
C ARG A 134 2.15 11.98 12.57
N LEU A 135 2.94 11.73 11.53
CA LEU A 135 4.29 12.28 11.39
C LEU A 135 4.27 13.80 11.27
N ARG A 136 3.34 14.37 10.49
CA ARG A 136 3.16 15.82 10.38
C ARG A 136 2.75 16.44 11.71
N GLN A 137 1.78 15.84 12.41
CA GLN A 137 1.38 16.29 13.75
C GLN A 137 2.56 16.24 14.72
N HIS A 138 3.32 15.15 14.72
CA HIS A 138 4.50 15.01 15.57
C HIS A 138 5.60 16.02 15.22
N GLU A 139 5.82 16.30 13.93
CA GLU A 139 6.77 17.30 13.46
C GLU A 139 6.32 18.72 13.86
N GLU A 140 5.03 19.04 13.76
CA GLU A 140 4.43 20.30 14.19
C GLU A 140 4.55 20.49 15.71
N GLU A 141 4.29 19.45 16.50
CA GLU A 141 4.47 19.46 17.97
C GLU A 141 5.94 19.65 18.36
N LEU A 142 6.86 18.93 17.72
CA LEU A 142 8.31 19.11 17.94
C LEU A 142 8.74 20.53 17.58
N LYS A 143 8.28 21.08 16.46
CA LYS A 143 8.54 22.48 16.08
C LYS A 143 7.99 23.46 17.11
N ALA A 144 6.78 23.25 17.61
CA ALA A 144 6.19 24.06 18.65
C ALA A 144 7.00 24.00 19.96
N GLN A 145 7.42 22.80 20.39
CA GLN A 145 8.26 22.60 21.57
C GLN A 145 9.65 23.26 21.41
N VAL A 146 10.26 23.18 20.23
CA VAL A 146 11.55 23.83 19.95
C VAL A 146 11.40 25.36 19.97
N ILE A 147 10.34 25.91 19.37
CA ILE A 147 10.03 27.34 19.43
C ILE A 147 9.79 27.78 20.87
N GLU A 148 9.04 27.01 21.66
CA GLU A 148 8.78 27.32 23.06
C GLU A 148 10.07 27.25 23.90
N ARG A 149 10.88 26.20 23.74
CA ARG A 149 12.19 26.08 24.40
C ARG A 149 13.14 27.22 24.01
N ALA A 150 13.13 27.65 22.73
CA ALA A 150 13.91 28.79 22.28
C ALA A 150 13.43 30.10 22.92
N LYS A 151 12.12 30.34 22.99
CA LYS A 151 11.52 31.50 23.69
C LYS A 151 11.85 31.49 25.18
N GLN A 152 11.78 30.33 25.86
CA GLN A 152 12.13 30.19 27.27
C GLN A 152 13.62 30.46 27.51
N LYS A 153 14.52 29.95 26.66
CA LYS A 153 15.96 30.25 26.75
C LYS A 153 16.26 31.74 26.53
N ALA A 154 15.62 32.37 25.54
CA ALA A 154 15.76 33.81 25.29
C ALA A 154 15.27 34.64 26.48
N LYS A 155 14.09 34.31 27.04
CA LYS A 155 13.55 34.97 28.24
C LYS A 155 14.46 34.80 29.44
N LYS A 156 14.96 33.58 29.71
CA LYS A 156 15.94 33.32 30.79
C LYS A 156 17.23 34.11 30.59
N ALA A 157 17.77 34.16 29.37
CA ALA A 157 18.97 34.94 29.04
C ALA A 157 18.76 36.45 29.22
N GLU A 158 17.57 36.95 28.89
CA GLU A 158 17.20 38.35 29.11
C GLU A 158 17.04 38.65 30.62
N THR A 159 16.40 37.76 31.39
CA THR A 159 16.28 37.90 32.84
C THR A 159 17.64 37.85 33.53
N SER A 160 18.52 36.92 33.16
CA SER A 160 19.88 36.85 33.72
C SER A 160 20.73 38.07 33.34
N ARG A 161 20.58 38.61 32.13
CA ARG A 161 21.23 39.88 31.73
C ARG A 161 20.68 41.08 32.50
N ARG A 162 19.38 41.10 32.85
CA ARG A 162 18.79 42.15 33.69
C ARG A 162 19.28 42.06 35.13
N ILE A 163 19.32 40.86 35.72
CA ILE A 163 19.84 40.63 37.08
C ILE A 163 21.31 41.06 37.17
N GLN A 164 22.17 40.63 36.24
CA GLN A 164 23.57 41.07 36.21
C GLN A 164 23.71 42.60 36.07
N LYS A 165 22.80 43.25 35.34
CA LYS A 165 22.80 44.71 35.19
C LYS A 165 22.29 45.44 36.44
N GLU A 166 21.48 44.79 37.27
CA GLU A 166 21.04 45.30 38.58
C GLU A 166 22.12 45.09 39.63
N GLU A 167 22.75 43.90 39.69
CA GLU A 167 23.88 43.61 40.60
C GLU A 167 25.07 44.55 40.33
N VAL A 168 25.49 44.74 39.07
CA VAL A 168 26.59 45.68 38.75
C VAL A 168 26.24 47.12 39.12
N LYS A 169 24.97 47.51 39.02
CA LYS A 169 24.53 48.84 39.46
C LYS A 169 24.52 48.96 40.99
N GLU A 170 24.12 47.91 41.69
CA GLU A 170 24.12 47.87 43.15
C GLU A 170 25.54 47.91 43.69
N GLU A 171 26.48 47.16 43.09
CA GLU A 171 27.93 47.22 43.36
C GLU A 171 28.52 48.62 43.05
N GLU A 172 28.14 49.24 41.91
CA GLU A 172 28.56 50.61 41.57
C GLU A 172 28.00 51.65 42.57
N LEU A 173 26.79 51.45 43.08
CA LEU A 173 26.19 52.28 44.13
C LEU A 173 26.85 52.05 45.49
N GLU A 174 27.22 50.82 45.83
CA GLU A 174 27.95 50.46 47.05
C GLU A 174 29.37 51.03 47.05
N GLU A 175 30.13 50.88 45.96
CA GLU A 175 31.45 51.53 45.81
C GLU A 175 31.34 53.06 45.91
N HIS A 176 30.26 53.65 45.37
CA HIS A 176 30.03 55.08 45.46
C HIS A 176 29.67 55.52 46.90
N LEU A 177 28.87 54.74 47.61
CA LEU A 177 28.54 54.95 49.02
C LEU A 177 29.76 54.75 49.92
N GLU A 178 30.61 53.75 49.68
CA GLU A 178 31.88 53.56 50.39
C GLU A 178 32.86 54.70 50.14
N LYS A 179 32.91 55.24 48.92
CA LYS A 179 33.69 56.46 48.62
C LYS A 179 33.17 57.68 49.38
N ILE A 180 31.85 57.85 49.46
CA ILE A 180 31.23 58.97 50.21
C ILE A 180 31.43 58.80 51.72
N ILE A 181 31.31 57.58 52.25
CA ILE A 181 31.55 57.27 53.67
C ILE A 181 33.04 57.40 54.03
N SER A 182 33.95 57.11 53.09
CA SER A 182 35.39 57.28 53.27
C SER A 182 35.87 58.74 53.20
N ASP A 183 35.11 59.64 52.54
CA ASP A 183 35.45 61.07 52.42
C ASP A 183 34.87 61.93 53.56
N ASP A 184 33.87 61.44 54.31
CA ASP A 184 33.26 62.14 55.45
C ASP A 184 33.80 61.61 56.78
N ASP A 185 35.04 62.01 57.11
CA ASP A 185 35.59 61.94 58.45
C ASP A 185 34.69 62.76 59.40
N LEU A 186 34.24 62.13 60.48
CA LEU A 186 33.51 62.72 61.61
C LEU A 186 33.98 64.15 61.95
N GLN A 187 33.13 65.15 61.69
CA GLN A 187 33.09 66.35 62.53
C GLN A 187 31.93 66.25 63.50
N LEU A 188 32.30 65.96 64.76
CA LEU A 188 31.51 66.21 65.96
C LEU A 188 31.47 67.72 66.24
#